data_AF-A0A3S4J903-F1
#
_entry.id   AF-A0A3S4J903-F1
#
_cell.length_a   1.000
_cell.length_b   1.000
_cell.length_c   1.000
_cell.angle_alpha   90.00
_cell.angle_beta   90.00
_cell.angle_gamma   90.00
#
_symmetry.space_group_name_H-M   'P 1'
#
loop_
_entity.id
_entity.type
_entity.pdbx_description
1 polymer ?
#
loop_
_entity_poly.entity_id
_entity_poly.type
_entity_poly.pdbx_seq_one_letter_code
_entity_poly.pdbx_strand_id
1 'polypeptide(L)'
;MLTTSLTLNKEKWKPIWNKALVFLFVATYFLDGITRYKHLIIILMVITAIYQVSRSPKSFPPLFKNSVFYSVAVLSLILVYSILISPDMKESFKEFENTVLEGFLLYTLLIPVLLKDETKETVAKIVLFSFLTSLGLRCLAESILYIEDYNKGIMPFISYAHRHMSDSMVFLFPALLNIWLFRKNAIKLVFLVLSAIYLFFILGTLSRGAWLAVLIVGVLWAILNRQWKLIGVGAIFISHYRRFGYHST
;
A
#
# COMPACT_ATOMS: atom_id res chain seq x y z
N MET A 1 -43.40 -19.23 -13.60
CA MET A 1 -42.02 -19.64 -13.93
C MET A 1 -41.16 -18.47 -14.47
N LEU A 2 -41.37 -17.23 -13.96
CA LEU A 2 -40.67 -16.00 -14.42
C LEU A 2 -40.10 -15.16 -13.25
N THR A 3 -40.31 -15.58 -12.00
CA THR A 3 -39.86 -14.85 -10.80
C THR A 3 -38.50 -15.31 -10.27
N THR A 4 -37.99 -16.45 -10.74
CA THR A 4 -36.71 -17.04 -10.30
C THR A 4 -35.48 -16.52 -11.08
N SER A 5 -35.65 -15.92 -12.26
CA SER A 5 -34.52 -15.39 -13.05
C SER A 5 -34.11 -13.96 -12.66
N LEU A 6 -35.01 -13.18 -12.05
CA LEU A 6 -34.74 -11.78 -11.65
C LEU A 6 -34.13 -11.64 -10.23
N THR A 7 -34.23 -12.65 -9.38
CA THR A 7 -33.61 -12.66 -8.04
C THR A 7 -32.13 -13.05 -8.09
N LEU A 8 -31.72 -13.85 -9.08
CA LEU A 8 -30.35 -14.33 -9.25
C LEU A 8 -29.33 -13.25 -9.68
N ASN A 9 -29.80 -12.11 -10.18
CA ASN A 9 -28.94 -11.00 -10.64
C ASN A 9 -28.77 -9.88 -9.60
N LYS A 10 -29.64 -9.79 -8.59
CA LYS A 10 -29.64 -8.68 -7.63
C LYS A 10 -28.47 -8.68 -6.64
N GLU A 11 -27.80 -9.82 -6.44
CA GLU A 11 -26.71 -9.93 -5.45
C GLU A 11 -25.30 -10.00 -6.04
N LYS A 12 -25.12 -10.15 -7.36
CA LYS A 12 -23.78 -10.22 -7.98
C LYS A 12 -23.01 -8.90 -7.94
N TRP A 13 -23.72 -7.77 -7.85
CA TRP A 13 -23.12 -6.44 -7.83
C TRP A 13 -22.47 -6.08 -6.50
N LYS A 14 -23.04 -6.56 -5.38
CA LYS A 14 -22.55 -6.28 -4.03
C LYS A 14 -21.08 -6.71 -3.81
N PRO A 15 -20.67 -7.95 -4.15
CA PRO A 15 -19.26 -8.35 -4.02
C PRO A 15 -18.36 -7.56 -4.97
N ILE A 16 -18.79 -7.30 -6.21
CA ILE A 16 -18.01 -6.49 -7.17
C ILE A 16 -17.78 -5.08 -6.65
N TRP A 17 -18.83 -4.45 -6.10
CA TRP A 17 -18.79 -3.12 -5.51
C TRP A 17 -17.85 -3.06 -4.30
N ASN A 18 -17.97 -4.01 -3.36
CA ASN A 18 -17.09 -4.07 -2.19
C ASN A 18 -15.61 -4.25 -2.60
N LYS A 19 -15.34 -5.13 -3.58
CA LYS A 19 -14.01 -5.35 -4.12
C LYS A 19 -13.46 -4.08 -4.80
N ALA A 20 -14.29 -3.40 -5.59
CA ALA A 20 -13.91 -2.16 -6.24
C ALA A 20 -13.62 -1.03 -5.24
N LEU A 21 -14.42 -0.91 -4.17
CA LEU A 21 -14.18 0.08 -3.12
C LEU A 21 -12.86 -0.15 -2.40
N VAL A 22 -12.61 -1.39 -1.95
CA VAL A 22 -11.33 -1.72 -1.30
C VAL A 22 -10.17 -1.54 -2.27
N PHE A 23 -10.36 -1.93 -3.53
CA PHE A 23 -9.34 -1.75 -4.55
C PHE A 23 -8.97 -0.28 -4.74
N LEU A 24 -9.97 0.58 -4.92
CA LEU A 24 -9.82 2.02 -5.12
C LEU A 24 -9.21 2.70 -3.90
N PHE A 25 -9.64 2.30 -2.71
CA PHE A 25 -9.09 2.79 -1.45
C PHE A 25 -7.58 2.53 -1.35
N VAL A 26 -7.16 1.27 -1.51
CA VAL A 26 -5.74 0.91 -1.42
C VAL A 26 -4.93 1.53 -2.56
N ALA A 27 -5.48 1.58 -3.78
CA ALA A 27 -4.80 2.18 -4.93
C ALA A 27 -4.51 3.67 -4.72
N THR A 28 -5.44 4.41 -4.13
CA THR A 28 -5.33 5.85 -3.90
C THR A 28 -4.62 6.22 -2.60
N TYR A 29 -4.49 5.28 -1.65
CA TYR A 29 -3.94 5.54 -0.32
C TYR A 29 -2.56 6.22 -0.34
N PHE A 30 -1.64 5.76 -1.20
CA PHE A 30 -0.27 6.29 -1.30
C PHE A 30 -0.13 7.54 -2.20
N LEU A 31 -1.21 8.11 -2.73
CA LEU A 31 -1.14 9.32 -3.56
C LEU A 31 -1.25 10.60 -2.73
N ASP A 32 -0.29 11.50 -2.88
CA ASP A 32 -0.34 12.81 -2.23
C ASP A 32 -1.20 13.81 -3.02
N GLY A 33 -1.78 14.79 -2.33
CA GLY A 33 -2.61 15.85 -2.95
C GLY A 33 -4.06 15.48 -3.25
N ILE A 34 -4.48 14.22 -3.06
CA ILE A 34 -5.83 13.73 -3.38
C ILE A 34 -6.70 13.52 -2.11
N THR A 35 -6.55 14.38 -1.10
CA THR A 35 -7.20 14.22 0.22
C THR A 35 -8.73 14.17 0.12
N ARG A 36 -9.34 15.02 -0.71
CA ARG A 36 -10.81 15.08 -0.88
C ARG A 36 -11.40 13.77 -1.41
N TYR A 37 -10.75 13.13 -2.39
CA TYR A 37 -11.26 11.88 -2.94
C TYR A 37 -11.00 10.71 -2.00
N LYS A 38 -9.89 10.70 -1.24
CA LYS A 38 -9.66 9.71 -0.19
C LYS A 38 -10.79 9.71 0.84
N HIS A 39 -11.16 10.88 1.36
CA HIS A 39 -12.28 10.98 2.30
C HIS A 39 -13.60 10.53 1.69
N LEU A 40 -13.88 10.85 0.42
CA LEU A 40 -15.10 10.38 -0.26
C LEU A 40 -15.15 8.85 -0.31
N ILE A 41 -14.05 8.20 -0.68
CA ILE A 41 -13.95 6.73 -0.75
C ILE A 41 -14.17 6.13 0.65
N ILE A 42 -13.57 6.71 1.68
CA ILE A 42 -13.71 6.26 3.07
C ILE A 42 -15.17 6.38 3.52
N ILE A 43 -15.82 7.53 3.30
CA ILE A 43 -17.24 7.73 3.62
C ILE A 43 -18.10 6.66 2.94
N LEU A 44 -17.83 6.37 1.67
CA LEU A 44 -18.55 5.35 0.91
C LEU A 44 -18.32 3.94 1.48
N MET A 45 -17.09 3.62 1.90
CA MET A 45 -16.76 2.37 2.61
C MET A 45 -17.49 2.28 3.95
N VAL A 46 -17.57 3.36 4.71
CA VAL A 46 -18.28 3.41 6.01
C VAL A 46 -19.78 3.18 5.81
N ILE A 47 -20.42 3.88 4.87
CA ILE A 47 -21.85 3.73 4.58
C ILE A 47 -22.15 2.28 4.17
N THR A 48 -21.33 1.70 3.29
CA THR A 48 -21.51 0.32 2.84
C THR A 48 -21.24 -0.71 3.93
N ALA A 49 -20.27 -0.48 4.80
CA ALA A 49 -20.03 -1.32 5.96
C ALA A 49 -21.19 -1.27 6.95
N ILE A 50 -21.69 -0.08 7.30
CA ILE A 50 -22.86 0.09 8.16
C ILE A 50 -24.08 -0.62 7.56
N TYR A 51 -24.34 -0.44 6.26
CA TYR A 51 -25.43 -1.14 5.57
C TYR A 51 -25.34 -2.67 5.70
N GLN A 52 -24.13 -3.24 5.56
CA GLN A 52 -23.90 -4.68 5.65
C GLN A 52 -24.02 -5.22 7.08
N VAL A 53 -23.49 -4.47 8.05
CA VAL A 53 -23.56 -4.80 9.48
C VAL A 53 -25.01 -4.74 9.96
N SER A 54 -25.75 -3.67 9.64
CA SER A 54 -27.15 -3.52 10.03
C SER A 54 -28.07 -4.61 9.49
N ARG A 55 -27.76 -5.15 8.30
CA ARG A 55 -28.57 -6.22 7.68
C ARG A 55 -28.24 -7.62 8.22
N SER A 56 -27.06 -7.83 8.80
CA SER A 56 -26.63 -9.16 9.27
C SER A 56 -25.68 -9.11 10.50
N PRO A 57 -26.09 -8.46 11.61
CA PRO A 57 -25.18 -8.11 12.70
C PRO A 57 -24.53 -9.32 13.38
N LYS A 58 -25.24 -10.45 13.45
CA LYS A 58 -24.74 -11.70 14.07
C LYS A 58 -23.60 -12.38 13.30
N SER A 59 -23.33 -11.98 12.06
CA SER A 59 -22.33 -12.64 11.19
C SER A 59 -20.92 -12.07 11.31
N PHE A 60 -20.75 -10.88 11.91
CA PHE A 60 -19.46 -10.16 11.96
C PHE A 60 -18.60 -10.41 13.21
N PRO A 61 -19.12 -10.76 14.41
CA PRO A 61 -18.30 -11.01 15.60
C PRO A 61 -17.15 -12.03 15.40
N PRO A 62 -17.30 -13.10 14.59
CA PRO A 62 -16.21 -14.03 14.33
C PRO A 62 -15.00 -13.41 13.61
N LEU A 63 -15.20 -12.36 12.79
CA LEU A 63 -14.12 -11.72 12.03
C LEU A 63 -13.10 -11.01 12.94
N PHE A 64 -13.55 -10.56 14.11
CA PHE A 64 -12.73 -9.81 15.07
C PHE A 64 -12.12 -10.70 16.16
N LYS A 65 -12.43 -12.00 16.17
CA LYS A 65 -11.81 -12.98 17.08
C LYS A 65 -10.46 -13.45 16.54
N ASN A 66 -9.49 -12.55 16.48
CA ASN A 66 -8.13 -12.85 16.05
C ASN A 66 -7.11 -12.16 16.96
N SER A 67 -5.99 -12.82 17.24
CA SER A 67 -4.85 -12.28 18.00
C SER A 67 -4.34 -10.96 17.42
N VAL A 68 -4.36 -10.81 16.09
CA VAL A 68 -3.98 -9.55 15.43
C VAL A 68 -4.92 -8.41 15.83
N PHE A 69 -6.24 -8.67 15.83
CA PHE A 69 -7.23 -7.66 16.21
C PHE A 69 -7.10 -7.29 17.69
N TYR A 70 -6.87 -8.27 18.57
CA TYR A 70 -6.60 -8.00 19.99
C TYR A 70 -5.34 -7.17 20.20
N SER A 71 -4.26 -7.46 19.46
CA SER A 71 -3.01 -6.70 19.54
C SER A 71 -3.22 -5.24 19.11
N VAL A 72 -4.00 -5.02 18.04
CA VAL A 72 -4.39 -3.69 17.57
C VAL A 72 -5.22 -2.96 18.62
N ALA A 73 -6.19 -3.63 19.25
CA ALA A 73 -7.02 -3.04 20.29
C ALA A 73 -6.20 -2.65 21.53
N VAL A 74 -5.29 -3.52 21.97
CA VAL A 74 -4.38 -3.24 23.09
C VAL A 74 -3.45 -2.06 22.78
N LEU A 75 -2.85 -2.03 21.58
CA LEU A 75 -2.03 -0.91 21.14
C LEU A 75 -2.82 0.40 21.15
N SER A 76 -4.06 0.39 20.65
CA SER A 76 -4.92 1.57 20.70
C SER A 76 -5.21 2.03 22.12
N LEU A 77 -5.48 1.11 23.06
CA LEU A 77 -5.69 1.47 24.48
C LEU A 77 -4.44 2.09 25.11
N ILE A 78 -3.25 1.56 24.80
CA ILE A 78 -1.97 2.12 25.27
C ILE A 78 -1.77 3.54 24.72
N LEU A 79 -2.10 3.79 23.45
CA LEU A 79 -1.99 5.11 22.85
C LEU A 79 -3.00 6.11 23.46
N VAL A 80 -4.23 5.68 23.73
CA VAL A 80 -5.22 6.49 24.47
C VAL A 80 -4.67 6.86 25.84
N TYR A 81 -4.10 5.89 26.57
CA TYR A 81 -3.47 6.15 27.87
C TYR A 81 -2.29 7.13 27.77
N SER A 82 -1.46 7.01 26.73
CA SER A 82 -0.35 7.94 26.47
C SER A 82 -0.82 9.38 26.25
N ILE A 83 -1.98 9.58 25.63
CA ILE A 83 -2.55 10.92 25.40
C ILE A 83 -3.05 11.54 26.70
N LEU A 84 -3.65 10.74 27.59
CA LEU A 84 -4.14 11.22 28.88
C LEU A 84 -3.03 11.73 29.79
N ILE A 85 -1.80 11.24 29.61
CA ILE A 85 -0.61 11.70 30.36
C ILE A 85 0.12 12.85 29.64
N SER A 86 -0.21 13.12 28.38
CA SER A 86 0.45 14.14 27.57
C SER A 86 0.15 15.55 28.11
N PRO A 87 1.17 16.45 28.22
CA PRO A 87 0.97 17.84 28.64
C PRO A 87 0.00 18.60 27.72
N ASP A 88 0.07 18.33 26.41
CA ASP A 88 -0.73 18.97 25.38
C ASP A 88 -1.81 18.02 24.86
N MET A 89 -2.80 17.72 25.70
CA MET A 89 -3.85 16.75 25.41
C MET A 89 -4.63 17.06 24.12
N LYS A 90 -4.90 18.34 23.81
CA LYS A 90 -5.73 18.70 22.65
C LYS A 90 -5.05 18.40 21.31
N GLU A 91 -3.78 18.78 21.15
CA GLU A 91 -3.03 18.47 19.94
C GLU A 91 -2.74 16.97 19.85
N SER A 92 -2.36 16.34 20.96
CA SER A 92 -2.13 14.88 21.03
C SER A 92 -3.39 14.08 20.65
N PHE A 93 -4.57 14.54 21.07
CA PHE A 93 -5.83 13.89 20.73
C PHE A 93 -6.20 14.07 19.25
N LYS A 94 -5.97 15.27 18.69
CA LYS A 94 -6.20 15.54 17.27
C LYS A 94 -5.30 14.69 16.38
N GLU A 95 -4.04 14.51 16.75
CA GLU A 95 -3.11 13.65 16.02
C GLU A 95 -3.47 12.17 16.16
N PHE A 96 -3.93 11.74 17.34
CA PHE A 96 -4.48 10.40 17.53
C PHE A 96 -5.74 10.13 16.72
N GLU A 97 -6.66 11.10 16.63
CA GLU A 97 -7.88 10.94 15.85
C GLU A 97 -7.56 10.67 14.37
N ASN A 98 -6.70 11.51 13.79
CA ASN A 98 -6.30 11.37 12.39
C ASN A 98 -5.49 10.10 12.13
N THR A 99 -4.51 9.79 13.00
CA THR A 99 -3.54 8.71 12.72
C THR A 99 -4.02 7.34 13.22
N VAL A 100 -4.62 7.27 14.41
CA VAL A 100 -4.97 5.99 15.05
C VAL A 100 -6.43 5.62 14.84
N LEU A 101 -7.36 6.55 15.05
CA LEU A 101 -8.78 6.29 14.83
C LEU A 101 -9.09 6.13 13.33
N GLU A 102 -8.83 7.16 12.53
CA GLU A 102 -9.09 7.12 11.09
C GLU A 102 -8.08 6.25 10.35
N GLY A 103 -6.77 6.42 10.63
CA GLY A 103 -5.70 5.74 9.90
C GLY A 103 -5.50 4.26 10.22
N PHE A 104 -5.80 3.81 11.44
CA PHE A 104 -5.42 2.46 11.89
C PHE A 104 -6.64 1.59 12.24
N LEU A 105 -7.51 2.06 13.15
CA LEU A 105 -8.67 1.30 13.60
C LEU A 105 -9.74 1.18 12.52
N LEU A 106 -10.10 2.31 11.91
CA LEU A 106 -11.19 2.36 10.94
C LEU A 106 -10.91 1.46 9.72
N TYR A 107 -9.69 1.47 9.17
CA TYR A 107 -9.35 0.57 8.05
C TYR A 107 -9.23 -0.90 8.47
N THR A 108 -8.68 -1.18 9.65
CA THR A 108 -8.62 -2.54 10.21
C THR A 108 -10.00 -3.15 10.41
N LEU A 109 -11.02 -2.32 10.66
CA LEU A 109 -12.41 -2.74 10.76
C LEU A 109 -13.10 -2.84 9.38
N LEU A 110 -12.95 -1.81 8.54
CA LEU A 110 -13.68 -1.72 7.27
C LEU A 110 -13.26 -2.78 6.25
N ILE A 111 -11.96 -3.03 6.09
CA ILE A 111 -11.47 -3.93 5.03
C ILE A 111 -11.97 -5.37 5.24
N PRO A 112 -11.85 -5.98 6.45
CA PRO A 112 -12.40 -7.32 6.69
C PRO A 112 -13.92 -7.38 6.59
N VAL A 113 -14.63 -6.33 7.02
CA VAL A 113 -16.10 -6.26 6.93
C VAL A 113 -16.56 -6.25 5.47
N LEU A 114 -15.90 -5.46 4.62
CA LEU A 114 -16.24 -5.35 3.20
C LEU A 114 -15.89 -6.61 2.41
N LEU A 115 -14.84 -7.34 2.81
CA LEU A 115 -14.35 -8.54 2.13
C LEU A 115 -14.75 -9.85 2.80
N LYS A 116 -15.69 -9.84 3.76
CA LYS A 116 -16.02 -11.03 4.56
C LYS A 116 -16.46 -12.24 3.73
N ASP A 117 -17.18 -11.97 2.64
CA ASP A 117 -17.82 -12.99 1.80
C ASP A 117 -16.88 -13.47 0.67
N GLU A 118 -15.66 -12.93 0.59
CA GLU A 118 -14.69 -13.23 -0.46
C GLU A 118 -13.69 -14.31 -0.03
N THR A 119 -13.22 -15.10 -1.00
CA THR A 119 -12.20 -16.12 -0.73
C THR A 119 -10.84 -15.49 -0.46
N LYS A 120 -10.01 -16.14 0.36
CA LYS A 120 -8.65 -15.68 0.70
C LYS A 120 -7.80 -15.37 -0.53
N GLU A 121 -7.91 -16.19 -1.58
CA GLU A 121 -7.20 -15.98 -2.84
C GLU A 121 -7.64 -14.69 -3.56
N THR A 122 -8.94 -14.42 -3.56
CA THR A 122 -9.50 -13.22 -4.20
C THR A 122 -9.06 -11.97 -3.45
N VAL A 123 -9.10 -12.01 -2.12
CA VAL A 123 -8.57 -10.93 -1.26
C VAL A 123 -7.10 -10.67 -1.55
N ALA A 124 -6.27 -11.72 -1.58
CA ALA A 124 -4.84 -11.59 -1.88
C ALA A 124 -4.59 -10.98 -3.27
N LYS A 125 -5.35 -11.39 -4.29
CA LYS A 125 -5.26 -10.82 -5.64
C LYS A 125 -5.63 -9.35 -5.65
N ILE A 126 -6.75 -8.97 -5.01
CA ILE A 126 -7.18 -7.57 -4.95
C ILE A 126 -6.12 -6.71 -4.29
N VAL A 127 -5.65 -7.12 -3.11
CA VAL A 127 -4.60 -6.39 -2.39
C VAL A 127 -3.35 -6.25 -3.26
N LEU A 128 -2.86 -7.35 -3.86
CA LEU A 128 -1.69 -7.29 -4.73
C LEU A 128 -1.90 -6.34 -5.92
N PHE A 129 -3.01 -6.46 -6.63
CA PHE A 129 -3.30 -5.57 -7.77
C PHE A 129 -3.44 -4.11 -7.34
N SER A 130 -4.09 -3.83 -6.20
CA SER A 130 -4.20 -2.47 -5.67
C SER A 130 -2.86 -1.86 -5.34
N PHE A 131 -1.96 -2.61 -4.72
CA PHE A 131 -0.60 -2.15 -4.42
C PHE A 131 0.18 -1.88 -5.71
N LEU A 132 0.05 -2.74 -6.73
CA LEU A 132 0.69 -2.52 -8.03
C LEU A 132 0.13 -1.29 -8.76
N THR A 133 -1.19 -1.10 -8.73
CA THR A 133 -1.82 0.10 -9.27
C THR A 133 -1.39 1.33 -8.51
N SER A 134 -1.30 1.26 -7.17
CA SER A 134 -0.82 2.37 -6.35
C SER A 134 0.63 2.74 -6.68
N LEU A 135 1.50 1.74 -6.87
CA LEU A 135 2.88 1.95 -7.30
C LEU A 135 2.94 2.63 -8.68
N GLY A 136 2.13 2.16 -9.63
CA GLY A 136 2.03 2.77 -10.96
C GLY A 136 1.55 4.22 -10.90
N LEU A 137 0.45 4.48 -10.19
CA LEU A 137 -0.08 5.84 -10.01
C LEU A 137 0.92 6.75 -9.31
N ARG A 138 1.65 6.23 -8.31
CA ARG A 138 2.66 7.00 -7.59
C ARG A 138 3.83 7.36 -8.49
N CYS A 139 4.34 6.42 -9.29
CA CYS A 139 5.37 6.72 -10.30
C CYS A 139 4.89 7.75 -11.34
N LEU A 140 3.62 7.69 -11.76
CA LEU A 140 3.05 8.68 -12.69
C LEU A 140 2.95 10.07 -12.05
N ALA A 141 2.49 10.16 -10.80
CA ALA A 141 2.39 11.44 -10.08
C ALA A 141 3.76 12.12 -9.96
N GLU A 142 4.80 11.36 -9.59
CA GLU A 142 6.15 11.93 -9.54
C GLU A 142 6.69 12.30 -10.91
N SER A 143 6.39 11.52 -11.95
CA SER A 143 6.80 11.88 -13.32
C SER A 143 6.33 13.29 -13.67
N ILE A 144 5.08 13.62 -13.30
CA ILE A 144 4.50 14.95 -13.51
C ILE A 144 5.25 16.01 -12.68
N LEU A 145 5.51 15.75 -11.39
CA LEU A 145 6.25 16.67 -10.52
C LEU A 145 7.67 16.94 -11.03
N TYR A 146 8.39 15.90 -11.48
CA TYR A 146 9.71 16.04 -12.08
C TYR A 146 9.69 16.87 -13.38
N ILE A 147 8.64 16.72 -14.20
CA ILE A 147 8.47 17.54 -15.41
C ILE A 147 8.23 19.01 -15.03
N GLU A 148 7.40 19.28 -14.01
CA GLU A 148 7.17 20.64 -13.51
C GLU A 148 8.44 21.28 -12.94
N ASP A 149 9.22 20.53 -12.18
CA ASP A 149 10.48 20.99 -11.59
C ASP A 149 11.54 21.24 -12.67
N TYR A 150 11.60 20.39 -13.68
CA TYR A 150 12.46 20.60 -14.84
C TYR A 150 12.12 21.89 -15.58
N ASN A 151 10.82 22.18 -15.77
CA ASN A 151 10.37 23.44 -16.37
C ASN A 151 10.75 24.68 -15.53
N LYS A 152 10.94 24.52 -14.21
CA LYS A 152 11.41 25.56 -13.30
C LYS A 152 12.95 25.63 -13.22
N GLY A 153 13.67 24.84 -14.01
CA GLY A 153 15.13 24.78 -14.03
C GLY A 153 15.76 23.94 -12.91
N ILE A 154 14.96 23.17 -12.17
CA ILE A 154 15.46 22.28 -11.12
C ILE A 154 15.77 20.93 -11.76
N MET A 155 17.05 20.55 -11.78
CA MET A 155 17.44 19.24 -12.31
C MET A 155 17.07 18.11 -11.33
N PRO A 156 16.70 16.92 -11.85
CA PRO A 156 16.51 15.74 -11.03
C PRO A 156 17.81 15.39 -10.28
N PHE A 157 17.69 14.77 -9.09
CA PHE A 157 18.81 14.35 -8.23
C PHE A 157 19.62 15.47 -7.52
N ILE A 158 19.17 16.73 -7.57
CA ILE A 158 19.82 17.84 -6.84
C ILE A 158 19.05 18.20 -5.56
N SER A 159 17.72 18.10 -5.60
CA SER A 159 16.84 18.54 -4.52
C SER A 159 16.34 17.37 -3.66
N TYR A 160 16.21 17.62 -2.35
CA TYR A 160 15.57 16.71 -1.39
C TYR A 160 14.03 16.86 -1.34
N ALA A 161 13.43 17.67 -2.21
CA ALA A 161 11.97 17.92 -2.22
C ALA A 161 11.15 16.63 -2.32
N HIS A 162 11.64 15.65 -3.08
CA HIS A 162 10.96 14.36 -3.30
C HIS A 162 11.28 13.30 -2.22
N ARG A 163 11.97 13.66 -1.12
CA ARG A 163 12.41 12.69 -0.10
C ARG A 163 11.24 12.01 0.63
N HIS A 164 10.16 12.74 0.88
CA HIS A 164 8.95 12.25 1.55
C HIS A 164 8.27 11.09 0.80
N MET A 165 8.49 11.01 -0.51
CA MET A 165 7.97 9.93 -1.35
C MET A 165 8.59 8.56 -1.02
N SER A 166 9.82 8.57 -0.53
CA SER A 166 10.61 7.34 -0.36
C SER A 166 9.94 6.32 0.57
N ASP A 167 9.19 6.78 1.57
CA ASP A 167 8.48 5.93 2.51
C ASP A 167 7.37 5.11 1.81
N SER A 168 6.60 5.76 0.94
CA SER A 168 5.54 5.11 0.16
C SER A 168 6.14 4.10 -0.83
N MET A 169 7.26 4.44 -1.46
CA MET A 169 7.96 3.55 -2.40
C MET A 169 8.51 2.30 -1.72
N VAL A 170 9.10 2.45 -0.53
CA VAL A 170 9.61 1.32 0.26
C VAL A 170 8.46 0.39 0.64
N PHE A 171 7.32 0.94 1.05
CA PHE A 171 6.15 0.15 1.44
C PHE A 171 5.54 -0.64 0.29
N LEU A 172 5.55 -0.08 -0.93
CA LEU A 172 5.00 -0.74 -2.13
C LEU A 172 5.97 -1.74 -2.78
N PHE A 173 7.24 -1.74 -2.39
CA PHE A 173 8.29 -2.59 -2.99
C PHE A 173 8.01 -4.10 -2.93
N PRO A 174 7.49 -4.68 -1.83
CA PRO A 174 7.15 -6.11 -1.80
C PRO A 174 6.15 -6.52 -2.89
N ALA A 175 5.21 -5.64 -3.24
CA ALA A 175 4.24 -5.93 -4.30
C ALA A 175 4.91 -5.99 -5.67
N LEU A 176 5.88 -5.10 -5.94
CA LEU A 176 6.70 -5.15 -7.14
C LEU A 176 7.47 -6.48 -7.24
N LEU A 177 8.10 -6.91 -6.16
CA LEU A 177 8.83 -8.18 -6.12
C LEU A 177 7.92 -9.38 -6.39
N ASN A 178 6.70 -9.38 -5.87
CA ASN A 178 5.74 -10.46 -6.10
C ASN A 178 5.34 -10.63 -7.58
N ILE A 179 5.54 -9.62 -8.44
CA ILE A 179 5.37 -9.77 -9.90
C ILE A 179 6.33 -10.83 -10.47
N TRP A 180 7.54 -10.94 -9.92
CA TRP A 180 8.55 -11.89 -10.39
C TRP A 180 8.11 -13.36 -10.28
N LEU A 181 7.23 -13.68 -9.32
CA LEU A 181 6.75 -15.04 -9.09
C LEU A 181 5.85 -15.55 -10.23
N PHE A 182 5.32 -14.66 -11.07
CA PHE A 182 4.51 -15.06 -12.22
C PHE A 182 5.39 -15.67 -13.33
N ARG A 183 4.95 -16.81 -13.88
CA ARG A 183 5.72 -17.53 -14.91
C ARG A 183 5.74 -16.86 -16.29
N LYS A 184 4.76 -16.01 -16.62
CA LYS A 184 4.61 -15.44 -17.98
C LYS A 184 5.73 -14.46 -18.32
N ASN A 185 6.36 -14.63 -19.48
CA ASN A 185 7.45 -13.76 -19.95
C ASN A 185 7.03 -12.29 -20.11
N ALA A 186 5.80 -12.02 -20.58
CA ALA A 186 5.28 -10.65 -20.67
C ALA A 186 5.24 -9.95 -19.30
N ILE A 187 4.89 -10.68 -18.23
CA ILE A 187 4.82 -10.13 -16.87
C ILE A 187 6.24 -9.85 -16.32
N LYS A 188 7.24 -10.66 -16.71
CA LYS A 188 8.65 -10.40 -16.37
C LYS A 188 9.20 -9.15 -17.06
N LEU A 189 8.78 -8.88 -18.29
CA LEU A 189 9.12 -7.62 -18.96
C LEU A 189 8.51 -6.41 -18.24
N VAL A 190 7.23 -6.51 -17.84
CA VAL A 190 6.58 -5.47 -17.03
C VAL A 190 7.33 -5.25 -15.71
N PHE A 191 7.75 -6.33 -15.03
CA PHE A 191 8.57 -6.22 -13.82
C PHE A 191 9.88 -5.48 -14.08
N LEU A 192 10.59 -5.79 -15.18
CA LEU A 192 11.87 -5.15 -15.49
C LEU A 192 11.70 -3.65 -15.76
N VAL A 193 10.70 -3.27 -16.57
CA VAL A 193 10.39 -1.86 -16.86
C VAL A 193 9.98 -1.12 -15.60
N LEU A 194 9.05 -1.69 -14.82
CA LEU A 194 8.55 -1.06 -13.60
C LEU A 194 9.64 -0.96 -12.52
N SER A 195 10.53 -1.95 -12.43
CA SER A 195 11.68 -1.92 -11.52
C SER A 195 12.72 -0.86 -11.94
N ALA A 196 12.93 -0.65 -13.24
CA ALA A 196 13.82 0.41 -13.72
C ALA A 196 13.26 1.80 -13.35
N ILE A 197 11.96 2.03 -13.59
CA ILE A 197 11.27 3.26 -13.21
C ILE A 197 11.33 3.46 -11.69
N TYR A 198 11.05 2.42 -10.92
CA TYR A 198 11.11 2.45 -9.46
C TYR A 198 12.50 2.86 -8.95
N LEU A 199 13.56 2.24 -9.47
CA LEU A 199 14.94 2.54 -9.09
C LEU A 199 15.32 3.98 -9.44
N PHE A 200 14.89 4.49 -10.60
CA PHE A 200 15.12 5.88 -10.99
C PHE A 200 14.54 6.86 -9.96
N PHE A 201 13.30 6.63 -9.50
CA PHE A 201 12.68 7.49 -8.50
C PHE A 201 13.30 7.35 -7.11
N ILE A 202 13.59 6.13 -6.66
CA ILE A 202 14.28 5.91 -5.37
C ILE A 202 15.68 6.58 -5.38
N LEU A 203 16.41 6.55 -6.51
CA LEU A 203 17.62 7.35 -6.70
C LEU A 203 17.33 8.85 -6.55
N GLY A 204 16.24 9.32 -7.18
CA GLY A 204 15.78 10.70 -7.16
C GLY A 204 15.48 11.25 -5.76
N THR A 205 15.02 10.39 -4.84
CA THR A 205 14.72 10.78 -3.46
C THR A 205 15.96 11.07 -2.61
N LEU A 206 17.15 10.61 -3.03
CA LEU A 206 18.43 10.70 -2.27
C LEU A 206 18.35 10.16 -0.83
N SER A 207 17.32 9.40 -0.48
CA SER A 207 17.06 8.92 0.88
C SER A 207 17.87 7.66 1.16
N ARG A 208 19.03 7.80 1.83
CA ARG A 208 19.90 6.67 2.18
C ARG A 208 19.17 5.58 2.98
N GLY A 209 18.25 5.97 3.86
CA GLY A 209 17.42 5.03 4.62
C GLY A 209 16.50 4.19 3.74
N ALA A 210 15.95 4.77 2.67
CA ALA A 210 15.11 4.05 1.72
C ALA A 210 15.87 2.96 0.96
N TRP A 211 17.12 3.24 0.56
CA TRP A 211 18.00 2.24 -0.05
C TRP A 211 18.26 1.05 0.86
N LEU A 212 18.57 1.31 2.13
CA LEU A 212 18.78 0.26 3.11
C LEU A 212 17.51 -0.57 3.31
N ALA A 213 16.34 0.08 3.39
CA ALA A 213 15.07 -0.60 3.55
C ALA A 213 14.74 -1.49 2.33
N VAL A 214 14.89 -0.98 1.10
CA VAL A 214 14.73 -1.75 -0.14
C VAL A 214 15.65 -2.96 -0.17
N LEU A 215 16.91 -2.80 0.25
CA LEU A 215 17.88 -3.89 0.33
C LEU A 215 17.42 -4.96 1.32
N ILE A 216 17.09 -4.57 2.56
CA ILE A 216 16.66 -5.50 3.61
C ILE A 216 15.40 -6.26 3.19
N VAL A 217 14.39 -5.54 2.70
CA VAL A 217 13.13 -6.13 2.23
C VAL A 217 13.37 -7.08 1.04
N GLY A 218 14.23 -6.70 0.10
CA GLY A 218 14.60 -7.54 -1.04
C GLY A 218 15.30 -8.83 -0.65
N VAL A 219 16.25 -8.75 0.30
CA VAL A 219 16.95 -9.92 0.84
C VAL A 219 15.98 -10.84 1.58
N LEU A 220 15.15 -10.31 2.48
CA LEU A 220 14.14 -11.08 3.21
C LEU A 220 13.18 -11.77 2.24
N TRP A 221 12.67 -11.06 1.24
CA TRP A 221 11.78 -11.62 0.23
C TRP A 221 12.44 -12.74 -0.57
N ALA A 222 13.71 -12.59 -0.95
CA ALA A 222 14.42 -13.60 -1.73
C ALA A 222 14.73 -14.86 -0.91
N ILE A 223 15.02 -14.72 0.39
CA ILE A 223 15.16 -15.83 1.34
C ILE A 223 13.83 -16.57 1.47
N LEU A 224 12.74 -15.86 1.76
CA LEU A 224 11.40 -16.44 1.95
C LEU A 224 10.90 -17.19 0.71
N ASN A 225 11.14 -16.65 -0.49
CA ASN A 225 10.71 -17.27 -1.75
C ASN A 225 11.75 -18.22 -2.38
N ARG A 226 12.88 -18.46 -1.70
CA ARG A 226 13.99 -19.32 -2.15
C ARG A 226 14.53 -18.93 -3.55
N GLN A 227 14.45 -17.65 -3.92
CA GLN A 227 14.86 -17.12 -5.23
C GLN A 227 16.32 -16.64 -5.22
N TRP A 228 17.26 -17.53 -4.93
CA TRP A 228 18.69 -17.21 -4.81
C TRP A 228 19.33 -16.63 -6.08
N LYS A 229 18.76 -16.92 -7.26
CA LYS A 229 19.23 -16.37 -8.54
C LYS A 229 19.13 -14.85 -8.63
N LEU A 230 18.12 -14.24 -8.00
CA LEU A 230 17.97 -12.78 -7.96
C LEU A 230 18.98 -12.13 -7.02
N ILE A 231 19.32 -12.79 -5.90
CA ILE A 231 20.36 -12.34 -4.97
C ILE A 231 21.72 -12.35 -5.68
N GLY A 232 22.01 -13.39 -6.47
CA GLY A 232 23.25 -13.49 -7.26
C GLY A 232 23.40 -12.35 -8.26
N VAL A 233 22.34 -12.01 -9.01
CA VAL A 233 22.36 -10.87 -9.96
C VAL A 233 22.54 -9.54 -9.22
N GLY A 234 21.85 -9.34 -8.10
CA GLY A 234 22.01 -8.13 -7.27
C GLY A 234 23.43 -7.98 -6.71
N ALA A 235 24.05 -9.07 -6.26
CA ALA A 235 25.43 -9.06 -5.77
C ALA A 235 26.44 -8.70 -6.87
N ILE A 236 26.22 -9.14 -8.11
CA ILE A 236 27.07 -8.77 -9.26
C ILE A 236 26.99 -7.27 -9.52
N PHE A 237 25.80 -6.67 -9.52
CA PHE A 237 25.64 -5.22 -9.68
C PHE A 237 26.33 -4.43 -8.56
N ILE A 238 26.19 -4.85 -7.30
CA ILE A 238 26.86 -4.21 -6.17
C ILE A 238 28.40 -4.35 -6.28
N SER A 239 28.88 -5.52 -6.70
CA SER A 239 30.32 -5.74 -6.92
C SER A 239 30.88 -4.88 -8.06
N HIS A 240 30.08 -4.65 -9.10
CA HIS A 240 30.46 -3.81 -10.25
C HIS A 240 30.46 -2.33 -9.87
N TYR A 241 29.45 -1.87 -9.11
CA TYR A 241 29.40 -0.50 -8.59
C TYR A 241 30.58 -0.21 -7.65
N ARG A 242 30.92 -1.15 -6.76
CA ARG A 242 32.08 -1.04 -5.88
C ARG A 242 33.41 -1.03 -6.65
N ARG A 243 33.46 -1.61 -7.85
CA ARG A 243 34.67 -1.59 -8.71
C ARG A 243 34.85 -0.26 -9.46
N PHE A 244 33.77 0.46 -9.75
CA PHE A 244 33.83 1.79 -10.37
C PHE A 244 34.09 2.92 -9.35
N GLY A 245 33.69 2.77 -8.09
CA GLY A 245 33.91 3.76 -7.04
C GLY A 245 35.35 3.88 -6.50
N TYR A 246 36.28 3.01 -6.93
CA TYR A 246 37.69 3.03 -6.50
C TYR A 246 38.66 3.65 -7.53
N HIS A 247 38.15 4.19 -8.64
CA HIS A 247 39.00 4.83 -9.68
C HIS A 247 38.99 6.37 -9.64
N SER A 248 38.39 6.97 -8.61
CA SER A 248 38.36 8.42 -8.40
C SER A 248 38.93 8.82 -7.03
N THR A 249 40.16 8.38 -6.76
CA THR A 249 41.08 8.98 -5.78
C THR A 249 42.48 8.95 -6.38
#